data_AF-A0A2V7SMZ5-F1
#
_entry.id   AF-A0A2V7SMZ5-F1
#
_cell.length_a   1.000
_cell.length_b   1.000
_cell.length_c   1.000
_cell.angle_alpha   90.00
_cell.angle_beta   90.00
_cell.angle_gamma   90.00
#
_symmetry.space_group_name_H-M   'P 1'
#
loop_
_entity.id
_entity.type
_entity.pdbx_description
1 polymer ?
#
loop_
_entity_poly.entity_id
_entity_poly.type
_entity_poly.pdbx_seq_one_letter_code
_entity_poly.pdbx_strand_id
1 'polypeptide(L)'
;MAKRRRGRQRSLVETALRGGAAGVMGGLAISLVEREVLARITGGARHRSAWDDLAARGLARVGLKVGDGGGRIASGVATQLVYAGALGAAYAVLREQSRESRAGRILLDGALTYAASLVFPDRPTPARRGRRLALRRKIAAPVNPADAFTRVTSMAFGALSR
;
A
#
# COMPACT_ATOMS: atom_id res chain seq x y z
N MET A 1 -23.30 -29.64 -12.58
CA MET A 1 -22.08 -29.05 -11.95
C MET A 1 -21.72 -27.62 -12.41
N ALA A 2 -22.04 -27.18 -13.64
CA ALA A 2 -21.64 -25.85 -14.15
C ALA A 2 -22.25 -24.63 -13.40
N LYS A 3 -23.50 -24.71 -12.92
CA LYS A 3 -24.14 -23.62 -12.14
C LYS A 3 -23.43 -23.32 -10.81
N ARG A 4 -22.95 -24.35 -10.08
CA ARG A 4 -22.20 -24.16 -8.82
C ARG A 4 -20.82 -23.51 -9.06
N ARG A 5 -20.15 -23.83 -10.18
CA ARG A 5 -18.89 -23.16 -10.55
C ARG A 5 -19.07 -21.68 -10.86
N ARG A 6 -20.14 -21.30 -11.59
CA ARG A 6 -20.44 -19.88 -11.90
C ARG A 6 -20.76 -19.06 -10.65
N GLY A 7 -21.53 -19.62 -9.71
CA GLY A 7 -21.83 -18.95 -8.44
C GLY A 7 -20.57 -18.68 -7.61
N ARG A 8 -19.67 -19.67 -7.53
CA ARG A 8 -18.40 -19.56 -6.80
C ARG A 8 -17.42 -18.58 -7.46
N GLN A 9 -17.35 -18.56 -8.78
CA GLN A 9 -16.55 -17.56 -9.50
C GLN A 9 -17.05 -16.14 -9.26
N ARG A 10 -18.37 -15.93 -9.29
CA ARG A 10 -18.96 -14.61 -9.05
C ARG A 10 -18.68 -14.11 -7.63
N SER A 11 -18.74 -14.99 -6.62
CA SER A 11 -18.40 -14.62 -5.25
C SER A 11 -16.91 -14.28 -5.10
N LEU A 12 -16.01 -15.04 -5.74
CA LEU A 12 -14.56 -14.77 -5.68
C LEU A 12 -14.20 -13.44 -6.35
N VAL A 13 -14.84 -13.11 -7.48
CA VAL A 13 -14.65 -11.80 -8.14
C VAL A 13 -15.14 -10.67 -7.25
N GLU A 14 -16.30 -10.82 -6.62
CA GLU A 14 -16.84 -9.83 -5.69
C GLU A 14 -15.94 -9.65 -4.45
N THR A 15 -15.45 -10.76 -3.88
CA THR A 15 -14.46 -10.74 -2.80
C THR A 15 -13.17 -10.04 -3.21
N ALA A 16 -12.66 -10.32 -4.41
CA ALA A 16 -11.46 -9.68 -4.95
C ALA A 16 -11.67 -8.16 -5.14
N LEU A 17 -12.84 -7.75 -5.64
CA LEU A 17 -13.16 -6.32 -5.81
C LEU A 17 -13.24 -5.59 -4.46
N ARG A 18 -13.89 -6.18 -3.46
CA ARG A 18 -13.96 -5.62 -2.09
C ARG A 18 -12.56 -5.56 -1.46
N GLY A 19 -11.76 -6.60 -1.66
CA GLY A 19 -10.36 -6.63 -1.26
C GLY A 19 -9.54 -5.54 -1.92
N GLY A 20 -9.69 -5.36 -3.22
CA GLY A 20 -9.00 -4.33 -3.98
C GLY A 20 -9.36 -2.93 -3.51
N ALA A 21 -10.64 -2.65 -3.29
CA ALA A 21 -11.09 -1.39 -2.72
C ALA A 21 -10.50 -1.15 -1.32
N ALA A 22 -10.47 -2.18 -0.46
CA ALA A 22 -9.86 -2.09 0.86
C ALA A 22 -8.35 -1.80 0.79
N GLY A 23 -7.64 -2.45 -0.13
CA GLY A 23 -6.21 -2.23 -0.37
C GLY A 23 -5.91 -0.81 -0.86
N VAL A 24 -6.72 -0.28 -1.79
CA VAL A 24 -6.61 1.11 -2.24
C VAL A 24 -6.85 2.08 -1.08
N MET A 25 -7.86 1.84 -0.24
CA MET A 25 -8.10 2.67 0.95
C MET A 25 -6.94 2.64 1.95
N GLY A 26 -6.37 1.45 2.22
CA GLY A 26 -5.17 1.32 3.04
C GLY A 26 -3.97 2.07 2.46
N GLY A 27 -3.78 1.98 1.14
CA GLY A 27 -2.69 2.67 0.45
C GLY A 27 -2.85 4.19 0.44
N LEU A 28 -4.09 4.68 0.28
CA LEU A 28 -4.42 6.10 0.39
C LEU A 28 -4.18 6.63 1.80
N ALA A 29 -4.62 5.91 2.83
CA ALA A 29 -4.45 6.31 4.22
C ALA A 29 -2.97 6.53 4.56
N ILE A 30 -2.10 5.61 4.15
CA ILE A 30 -0.65 5.76 4.38
C ILE A 30 -0.08 6.88 3.53
N SER A 31 -0.43 6.95 2.25
CA SER A 31 0.09 8.00 1.36
C SER A 31 -0.25 9.40 1.90
N LEU A 32 -1.44 9.57 2.49
CA LEU A 32 -1.86 10.81 3.15
C LEU A 32 -1.07 11.08 4.43
N VAL A 33 -0.95 10.08 5.31
CA VAL A 33 -0.19 10.21 6.57
C VAL A 33 1.28 10.51 6.29
N GLU A 34 1.91 9.79 5.37
CA GLU A 34 3.29 10.06 4.96
C GLU A 34 3.42 11.49 4.46
N ARG A 35 2.55 11.93 3.54
CA ARG A 35 2.61 13.29 2.98
C ARG A 35 2.38 14.37 4.04
N GLU A 36 1.49 14.17 5.00
CA GLU A 36 1.18 15.16 6.02
C GLU A 36 2.25 15.22 7.12
N VAL A 37 2.74 14.07 7.57
CA VAL A 37 3.88 13.97 8.48
C VAL A 37 5.14 14.54 7.82
N LEU A 38 5.38 14.22 6.54
CA LEU A 38 6.51 14.75 5.80
C LEU A 38 6.39 16.25 5.56
N ALA A 39 5.21 16.77 5.17
CA ALA A 39 5.02 18.21 4.97
C ALA A 39 5.30 19.02 6.24
N ARG A 40 4.90 18.50 7.42
CA ARG A 40 5.19 19.12 8.73
C ARG A 40 6.66 19.06 9.12
N ILE A 41 7.38 18.00 8.73
CA ILE A 41 8.79 17.79 9.08
C ILE A 41 9.73 18.51 8.10
N THR A 42 9.41 18.56 6.81
CA THR A 42 10.26 19.13 5.75
C THR A 42 9.95 20.59 5.43
N GLY A 43 8.98 21.21 6.11
CA GLY A 43 8.59 22.60 5.86
C GLY A 43 7.99 22.81 4.47
N GLY A 44 7.25 21.84 3.94
CA GLY A 44 6.59 21.92 2.63
C GLY A 44 7.43 21.47 1.43
N ALA A 45 8.65 20.96 1.62
CA ALA A 45 9.40 20.37 0.51
C ALA A 45 8.76 19.05 0.05
N ARG A 46 8.39 18.95 -1.24
CA ARG A 46 7.85 17.74 -1.88
C ARG A 46 8.81 16.56 -1.68
N HIS A 47 8.40 15.57 -0.88
CA HIS A 47 9.15 14.35 -0.66
C HIS A 47 9.13 13.51 -1.94
N ARG A 48 10.31 13.09 -2.41
CA ARG A 48 10.45 12.06 -3.46
C ARG A 48 10.71 10.73 -2.78
N SER A 49 9.80 9.78 -2.99
CA SER A 49 9.99 8.38 -2.62
C SER A 49 10.91 7.70 -3.64
N ALA A 50 11.73 6.73 -3.21
CA ALA A 50 12.47 5.87 -4.13
C ALA A 50 11.52 5.10 -5.09
N TRP A 51 10.27 4.92 -4.67
CA TRP A 51 9.20 4.33 -5.46
C TRP A 51 8.74 5.21 -6.63
N ASP A 52 8.79 6.54 -6.47
CA ASP A 52 8.46 7.49 -7.55
C ASP A 52 9.45 7.33 -8.72
N ASP A 53 10.73 7.15 -8.41
CA ASP A 53 11.78 6.92 -9.41
C ASP A 53 11.70 5.51 -10.02
N LEU A 54 11.21 4.53 -9.27
CA LEU A 54 11.01 3.16 -9.76
C LEU A 54 9.82 3.09 -10.72
N ALA A 55 8.70 3.74 -10.37
CA ALA A 55 7.52 3.88 -11.22
C ALA A 55 7.83 4.69 -12.49
N ALA A 56 8.52 5.83 -12.37
CA ALA A 56 8.90 6.64 -13.51
C ALA A 56 9.84 5.88 -14.48
N ARG A 57 10.79 5.10 -13.96
CA ARG A 57 11.66 4.22 -14.77
C ARG A 57 10.89 3.09 -15.43
N GLY A 58 9.92 2.49 -14.74
CA GLY A 58 9.03 1.47 -15.31
C GLY A 58 8.21 2.02 -16.48
N LEU A 59 7.57 3.18 -16.29
CA LEU A 59 6.79 3.84 -17.34
C LEU A 59 7.67 4.27 -18.52
N ALA A 60 8.87 4.77 -18.26
CA ALA A 60 9.82 5.12 -19.31
C ALA A 60 10.22 3.92 -20.19
N ARG A 61 10.31 2.70 -19.62
CA ARG A 61 10.58 1.47 -20.40
C ARG A 61 9.45 1.09 -21.35
N VAL A 62 8.21 1.50 -21.05
CA VAL A 62 7.04 1.28 -21.92
C VAL A 62 6.80 2.50 -22.84
N GLY A 63 7.79 3.40 -22.94
CA GLY A 63 7.73 4.59 -23.81
C GLY A 63 6.97 5.78 -23.22
N LEU A 64 6.46 5.67 -21.99
CA LEU A 64 5.76 6.77 -21.31
C LEU A 64 6.75 7.66 -20.57
N LYS A 65 7.12 8.79 -21.18
CA LYS A 65 7.95 9.82 -20.52
C LYS A 65 7.12 10.55 -19.47
N VAL A 66 7.46 10.34 -18.21
CA VAL A 66 6.85 11.07 -17.09
C VAL A 66 7.59 12.40 -16.89
N GLY A 67 6.89 13.51 -17.08
CA GLY A 67 7.45 14.87 -16.94
C GLY A 67 8.01 15.16 -15.53
N ASP A 68 8.92 16.13 -15.43
CA ASP A 68 9.66 16.40 -14.20
C ASP A 68 8.78 16.93 -13.06
N GLY A 69 9.11 16.49 -11.83
CA GLY A 69 8.49 16.96 -10.60
C GLY A 69 7.11 16.37 -10.33
N GLY A 70 6.06 17.00 -10.86
CA GLY A 70 4.66 16.66 -10.55
C GLY A 70 4.21 15.32 -11.15
N GLY A 71 4.64 15.04 -12.38
CA GLY A 71 4.30 13.80 -13.08
C GLY A 71 4.87 12.56 -12.39
N ARG A 72 6.12 12.61 -11.91
CA ARG A 72 6.76 11.48 -11.23
C ARG A 72 6.06 11.10 -9.93
N ILE A 73 5.69 12.10 -9.13
CA ILE A 73 4.96 11.92 -7.88
C ILE A 73 3.57 11.33 -8.15
N ALA A 74 2.86 11.83 -9.18
CA ALA A 74 1.56 11.28 -9.54
C ALA A 74 1.67 9.82 -10.01
N SER A 75 2.70 9.50 -10.81
CA SER A 75 2.93 8.14 -11.29
C SER A 75 3.34 7.17 -10.18
N GLY A 76 4.14 7.62 -9.21
CA GLY A 76 4.51 6.83 -8.04
C GLY A 76 3.29 6.48 -7.19
N VAL A 77 2.46 7.49 -6.88
CA VAL A 77 1.20 7.26 -6.15
C VAL A 77 0.25 6.36 -6.93
N ALA A 78 0.04 6.60 -8.22
CA ALA A 78 -0.85 5.77 -9.02
C ALA A 78 -0.39 4.30 -9.02
N THR A 79 0.90 4.05 -9.21
CA THR A 79 1.47 2.69 -9.20
C THR A 79 1.36 2.06 -7.81
N GLN A 80 1.57 2.83 -6.76
CA GLN A 80 1.41 2.40 -5.37
C GLN A 80 -0.04 2.04 -5.03
N LEU A 81 -1.02 2.79 -5.53
CA LEU A 81 -2.44 2.49 -5.36
C LEU A 81 -2.86 1.25 -6.15
N VAL A 82 -2.36 1.08 -7.38
CA VAL A 82 -2.59 -0.13 -8.17
C VAL A 82 -2.03 -1.36 -7.45
N TYR A 83 -0.80 -1.27 -6.93
CA TYR A 83 -0.17 -2.35 -6.17
C TYR A 83 -0.92 -2.64 -4.86
N ALA A 84 -1.31 -1.60 -4.12
CA ALA A 84 -2.10 -1.73 -2.90
C ALA A 84 -3.46 -2.39 -3.16
N GLY A 85 -4.12 -2.01 -4.26
CA GLY A 85 -5.35 -2.67 -4.72
C GLY A 85 -5.12 -4.14 -5.09
N ALA A 86 -4.06 -4.46 -5.83
CA ALA A 86 -3.73 -5.85 -6.15
C ALA A 86 -3.46 -6.69 -4.89
N LEU A 87 -2.72 -6.14 -3.92
CA LEU A 87 -2.47 -6.77 -2.62
C LEU A 87 -3.76 -6.99 -1.83
N GLY A 88 -4.63 -5.98 -1.75
CA GLY A 88 -5.90 -6.11 -1.07
C GLY A 88 -6.81 -7.15 -1.72
N ALA A 89 -6.85 -7.20 -3.05
CA ALA A 89 -7.62 -8.20 -3.80
C ALA A 89 -7.10 -9.62 -3.54
N ALA A 90 -5.78 -9.82 -3.62
CA ALA A 90 -5.14 -11.10 -3.32
C ALA A 90 -5.39 -11.53 -1.87
N TYR A 91 -5.23 -10.60 -0.91
CA TYR A 91 -5.50 -10.83 0.49
C TYR A 91 -6.94 -11.28 0.74
N ALA A 92 -7.93 -10.61 0.14
CA ALA A 92 -9.34 -10.97 0.31
C ALA A 92 -9.66 -12.38 -0.23
N VAL A 93 -9.15 -12.72 -1.42
CA VAL A 93 -9.36 -14.05 -2.02
C VAL A 93 -8.70 -15.13 -1.17
N LEU A 94 -7.45 -14.91 -0.74
CA LEU A 94 -6.73 -15.86 0.09
C LEU A 94 -7.34 -16.00 1.48
N ARG A 95 -7.84 -14.90 2.07
CA ARG A 95 -8.48 -14.90 3.38
C ARG A 95 -9.79 -15.68 3.38
N GLU A 96 -10.56 -15.60 2.29
CA GLU A 96 -11.78 -16.40 2.13
C GLU A 96 -11.45 -17.90 1.97
N GLN A 97 -10.38 -18.23 1.25
CA GLN A 97 -9.91 -19.62 1.13
C GLN A 97 -9.33 -20.18 2.42
N SER A 98 -8.64 -19.35 3.21
CA SER A 98 -8.04 -19.74 4.50
C SER A 98 -9.01 -19.57 5.67
N ARG A 99 -10.32 -19.41 5.41
CA ARG A 99 -11.31 -19.11 6.45
C ARG A 99 -11.41 -20.22 7.50
N GLU A 100 -11.11 -21.46 7.17
CA GLU A 100 -11.18 -22.59 8.11
C GLU A 100 -9.88 -22.79 8.93
N SER A 101 -8.76 -22.18 8.52
CA SER A 101 -7.45 -22.37 9.17
C SER A 101 -6.96 -21.12 9.89
N ARG A 102 -6.82 -21.19 11.23
CA ARG A 102 -6.28 -20.09 12.04
C ARG A 102 -4.81 -19.80 11.70
N ALA A 103 -4.00 -20.84 11.50
CA ALA A 103 -2.59 -20.71 11.10
C ALA A 103 -2.45 -20.07 9.71
N GLY A 104 -3.34 -20.44 8.77
CA GLY A 104 -3.36 -19.86 7.43
C GLY A 104 -3.61 -18.34 7.44
N ARG A 105 -4.51 -17.87 8.31
CA ARG A 105 -4.77 -16.42 8.45
C ARG A 105 -3.56 -15.66 9.00
N ILE A 106 -2.87 -16.21 10.01
CA ILE A 106 -1.68 -15.58 10.60
C ILE A 106 -0.55 -15.47 9.56
N LEU A 107 -0.31 -16.53 8.78
CA LEU A 107 0.67 -16.51 7.70
C LEU A 107 0.29 -15.51 6.61
N LEU A 108 -1.00 -15.41 6.28
CA LEU A 108 -1.49 -14.46 5.28
C LEU A 108 -1.32 -13.01 5.73
N ASP A 109 -1.62 -12.69 6.99
CA ASP A 109 -1.39 -11.36 7.56
C ASP A 109 0.11 -11.01 7.56
N GLY A 110 0.98 -11.96 7.93
CA GLY A 110 2.44 -11.78 7.85
C GLY A 110 2.96 -11.58 6.42
N ALA A 111 2.41 -12.33 5.46
CA ALA A 111 2.74 -12.18 4.05
C ALA A 111 2.27 -10.81 3.50
N LEU A 112 1.10 -10.33 3.92
CA LEU A 112 0.60 -9.00 3.54
C LEU A 112 1.51 -7.91 4.09
N THR A 113 1.89 -7.99 5.37
CA THR A 113 2.82 -7.04 5.98
C THR A 113 4.19 -7.07 5.28
N TYR A 114 4.71 -8.25 4.95
CA TYR A 114 5.96 -8.36 4.20
C TYR A 114 5.85 -7.76 2.79
N ALA A 115 4.77 -8.05 2.06
CA ALA A 115 4.57 -7.51 0.73
C ALA A 115 4.32 -5.98 0.74
N ALA A 116 3.72 -5.47 1.82
CA ALA A 116 3.53 -4.04 2.04
C ALA A 116 4.86 -3.34 2.36
N SER A 117 5.77 -3.96 3.12
CA SER A 117 7.07 -3.35 3.46
C SER A 117 7.98 -3.12 2.24
N LEU A 118 7.76 -3.85 1.15
CA LEU A 118 8.43 -3.62 -0.14
C LEU A 118 8.04 -2.29 -0.79
N VAL A 119 6.86 -1.76 -0.48
CA VAL A 119 6.29 -0.55 -1.09
C VAL A 119 6.21 0.62 -0.11
N PHE A 120 6.03 0.31 1.17
CA PHE A 120 6.06 1.27 2.27
C PHE A 120 7.29 0.97 3.14
N PRO A 121 8.48 1.45 2.76
CA PRO A 121 9.70 1.14 3.52
C PRO A 121 9.63 1.76 4.91
N ASP A 122 10.00 0.97 5.93
CA ASP A 122 10.01 1.34 7.36
C ASP A 122 10.87 2.57 7.70
N ARG A 123 11.70 3.01 6.75
CA ARG A 123 12.59 4.16 6.92
C ARG A 123 12.45 5.08 5.71
N PRO A 124 11.84 6.27 5.86
CA PRO A 124 12.04 7.34 4.90
C PRO A 124 13.54 7.60 4.73
N THR A 125 14.07 7.28 3.55
CA THR A 125 15.44 7.59 3.13
C THR A 125 15.65 9.09 3.32
N PRO A 126 16.58 9.50 4.19
CA PRO A 126 16.78 10.91 4.45
C PRO A 126 17.27 11.58 3.16
N ALA A 127 16.57 12.63 2.73
CA ALA A 127 17.20 13.62 1.87
C ALA A 127 18.47 14.08 2.59
N ARG A 128 19.62 14.10 1.89
CA ARG A 128 21.00 14.32 2.38
C ARG A 128 21.26 15.62 3.19
N ARG A 129 20.24 16.32 3.70
CA ARG A 129 20.41 17.59 4.41
C ARG A 129 20.25 17.46 5.92
N GLY A 130 21.40 17.52 6.59
CA GLY A 130 21.57 18.22 7.86
C GLY A 130 21.27 17.42 9.14
N ARG A 131 22.31 17.27 9.96
CA ARG A 131 22.34 16.67 11.31
C ARG A 131 21.23 17.17 12.26
N ARG A 132 20.64 18.36 12.01
CA ARG A 132 19.57 18.98 12.82
C ARG A 132 18.19 18.31 12.67
N LEU A 133 17.87 17.71 11.52
CA LEU A 133 16.58 17.03 11.31
C LEU A 133 16.50 15.65 11.99
N ALA A 134 17.65 15.02 12.25
CA ALA A 134 17.73 13.73 12.93
C ALA A 134 17.26 13.79 14.40
N LEU A 135 17.44 14.94 15.06
CA LEU A 135 17.09 15.13 16.48
C LEU A 135 15.58 15.29 16.72
N ARG A 136 14.83 15.89 15.79
CA ARG A 136 13.36 16.03 15.90
C ARG A 136 12.60 14.71 15.72
N ARG A 137 13.22 13.67 15.16
CA ARG A 137 12.59 12.37 14.86
C ARG A 137 12.43 11.45 16.07
N LYS A 138 13.17 11.67 17.17
CA LYS A 138 13.08 10.83 18.38
C LYS A 138 11.75 10.94 19.13
N ILE A 139 10.91 11.93 18.80
CA ILE A 139 9.67 12.24 19.55
C ILE A 139 8.44 11.58 18.92
N ALA A 140 8.50 11.19 17.64
CA ALA A 140 7.43 10.43 17.01
C ALA A 140 7.73 8.93 17.16
N ALA A 141 6.86 8.19 17.85
CA ALA A 141 6.92 6.74 17.86
C ALA A 141 6.97 6.24 16.39
N PRO A 142 7.92 5.37 16.01
CA PRO A 142 8.02 4.88 14.65
C PRO A 142 6.81 3.98 14.38
N VAL A 143 5.76 4.55 13.79
CA VAL A 143 4.65 3.76 13.24
C VAL A 143 5.20 3.06 12.01
N ASN A 144 5.25 1.73 12.04
CA ASN A 144 5.61 0.93 10.88
C ASN A 144 4.48 1.07 9.84
N PRO A 145 4.74 1.68 8.67
CA PRO A 145 3.70 1.94 7.68
C PRO A 145 3.16 0.64 7.06
N ALA A 146 3.96 -0.41 6.93
CA ALA A 146 3.48 -1.71 6.46
C ALA A 146 2.49 -2.37 7.43
N ASP A 147 2.74 -2.27 8.74
CA ASP A 147 1.79 -2.75 9.75
C ASP A 147 0.50 -1.90 9.77
N ALA A 148 0.62 -0.59 9.60
CA ALA A 148 -0.53 0.30 9.46
C ALA A 148 -1.35 -0.07 8.22
N PHE A 149 -0.69 -0.43 7.11
CA PHE A 149 -1.34 -0.84 5.86
C PHE A 149 -2.20 -2.09 6.08
N THR A 150 -1.60 -3.11 6.67
CA THR A 150 -2.26 -4.39 6.97
C THR A 150 -3.46 -4.19 7.88
N ARG A 151 -3.33 -3.36 8.93
CA ARG A 151 -4.45 -3.05 9.84
C ARG A 151 -5.58 -2.31 9.15
N VAL A 152 -5.28 -1.25 8.41
CA VAL A 152 -6.32 -0.45 7.72
C VAL A 152 -7.01 -1.28 6.64
N THR A 153 -6.25 -2.03 5.85
CA THR A 153 -6.78 -2.89 4.77
C THR A 153 -7.66 -3.99 5.35
N SER A 154 -7.25 -4.63 6.44
CA SER A 154 -8.06 -5.69 7.08
C SER A 154 -9.34 -5.14 7.73
N MET A 155 -9.30 -3.94 8.33
CA MET A 155 -10.49 -3.25 8.86
C MET A 155 -11.45 -2.85 7.72
N ALA A 156 -10.93 -2.19 6.68
CA ALA A 156 -11.73 -1.76 5.53
C ALA A 156 -12.37 -2.95 4.81
N PHE A 157 -11.63 -4.04 4.63
CA PHE A 157 -12.18 -5.27 4.07
C PHE A 157 -13.28 -5.86 4.97
N GLY A 158 -13.06 -5.89 6.29
CA GLY A 158 -14.07 -6.31 7.25
C GLY A 158 -15.35 -5.49 7.16
N ALA A 159 -15.25 -4.16 7.04
CA ALA A 159 -16.39 -3.27 6.86
C ALA A 159 -17.13 -3.50 5.54
N LEU A 160 -16.40 -3.67 4.43
CA LEU A 160 -16.97 -3.94 3.10
C LEU A 160 -17.55 -5.34 2.95
N SER A 161 -17.22 -6.26 3.85
CA SER A 161 -17.71 -7.65 3.85
C SER A 161 -19.00 -7.86 4.63
N ARG A 162 -19.44 -6.87 5.41
CA ARG A 162 -20.74 -6.84 6.10
C ARG A 162 -21.83 -6.39 5.15
#